data_AF-A0A1A8E1Z0-F1
#
_entry.id   AF-A0A1A8E1Z0-F1
#
_cell.length_a   1.000
_cell.length_b   1.000
_cell.length_c   1.000
_cell.angle_alpha   90.00
_cell.angle_beta   90.00
_cell.angle_gamma   90.00
#
_symmetry.space_group_name_H-M   'P 1'
#
loop_
_entity.id
_entity.type
_entity.pdbx_description
1 polymer ?
#
loop_
_entity_poly.entity_id
_entity_poly.type
_entity_poly.pdbx_seq_one_letter_code
_entity_poly.pdbx_strand_id
1 'polypeptide(L)'
;IFETCEELAEPLPATVTGRIPSYLKGSLLRLGPGLFEVGDEPFYHLFDGQALMHKFDLKNGQVTYFRKFVKTDAYVRAITEKRVVITEFGTFAYPDPCKNI
;
A
#
# COMPACT_ATOMS: atom_id res chain seq x y z
N ILE A 1 -1.64 4.10 -12.56
CA ILE A 1 -1.47 2.90 -11.69
C ILE A 1 -0.24 2.99 -10.79
N PHE A 2 0.84 3.66 -11.22
CA PHE A 2 2.06 3.84 -10.44
C PHE A 2 2.10 5.23 -9.81
N GLU A 3 1.12 5.52 -8.95
CA GLU A 3 1.02 6.78 -8.23
C GLU A 3 0.71 6.46 -6.77
N THR A 4 1.38 7.16 -5.86
CA THR A 4 1.20 6.98 -4.42
C THR A 4 -0.25 7.25 -4.03
N CYS A 5 -0.76 6.46 -3.09
CA CYS A 5 -2.08 6.71 -2.53
C CYS A 5 -2.09 6.58 -1.00
N GLU A 6 -2.95 7.37 -0.36
CA GLU A 6 -3.08 7.36 1.09
C GLU A 6 -3.89 6.16 1.59
N GLU A 7 -3.59 5.69 2.79
CA GLU A 7 -4.42 4.70 3.47
C GLU A 7 -5.80 5.27 3.84
N LEU A 8 -6.78 4.40 4.02
CA LEU A 8 -8.10 4.80 4.49
C LEU A 8 -8.20 4.59 6.00
N ALA A 9 -8.82 5.53 6.70
CA ALA A 9 -9.11 5.38 8.13
C ALA A 9 -10.22 4.34 8.38
N GLU A 10 -11.21 4.28 7.48
CA GLU A 10 -12.36 3.39 7.55
C GLU A 10 -12.76 2.86 6.16
N PRO A 11 -13.50 1.73 6.08
CA PRO A 11 -13.99 1.20 4.80
C PRO A 11 -14.98 2.14 4.12
N LEU A 12 -14.80 2.39 2.83
CA LEU A 12 -15.69 3.21 2.01
C LEU A 12 -16.75 2.35 1.33
N PRO A 13 -18.04 2.75 1.30
CA PRO A 13 -19.06 2.08 0.51
C PRO A 13 -18.78 2.29 -0.99
N ALA A 14 -18.91 1.22 -1.78
CA ALA A 14 -18.78 1.30 -3.23
C ALA A 14 -20.15 1.41 -3.92
N THR A 15 -20.23 2.20 -4.99
CA THR A 15 -21.41 2.24 -5.86
C THR A 15 -21.47 0.98 -6.72
N VAL A 16 -22.50 0.16 -6.53
CA VAL A 16 -22.70 -1.08 -7.29
C VAL A 16 -23.50 -0.79 -8.55
N THR A 17 -22.96 -1.17 -9.71
CA THR A 17 -23.70 -1.24 -10.98
C THR A 17 -23.94 -2.71 -11.33
N GLY A 18 -25.17 -3.07 -11.68
CA GLY A 18 -25.58 -4.47 -11.90
C GLY A 18 -26.04 -5.16 -10.61
N ARG A 19 -25.84 -6.49 -10.51
CA ARG A 19 -26.30 -7.29 -9.37
C ARG A 19 -25.20 -8.23 -8.88
N ILE A 20 -24.76 -8.03 -7.63
CA ILE A 20 -23.86 -8.96 -6.96
C ILE A 20 -24.63 -10.27 -6.64
N PRO A 21 -24.11 -11.46 -6.98
CA PRO A 21 -24.75 -12.72 -6.67
C PRO A 21 -24.97 -12.90 -5.15
N SER A 22 -26.15 -13.38 -4.75
CA SER A 22 -26.51 -13.51 -3.33
C SER A 22 -25.64 -14.49 -2.55
N TYR A 23 -25.06 -15.49 -3.24
CA TYR A 23 -24.14 -16.46 -2.65
C TYR A 23 -22.72 -15.89 -2.46
N LEU A 24 -22.38 -14.78 -3.09
CA LEU A 24 -21.05 -14.18 -2.98
C LEU A 24 -20.97 -13.37 -1.68
N LYS A 25 -20.36 -13.97 -0.67
CA LYS A 25 -20.15 -13.38 0.65
C LYS A 25 -18.74 -13.67 1.13
N GLY A 26 -17.99 -12.63 1.42
CA GLY A 26 -16.60 -12.75 1.87
C GLY A 26 -15.77 -11.54 1.48
N SER A 27 -14.46 -11.66 1.68
CA SER A 27 -13.52 -10.59 1.37
C SER A 27 -12.54 -11.02 0.27
N LEU A 28 -12.34 -10.16 -0.72
CA LEU A 28 -11.23 -10.25 -1.65
C LEU A 28 -10.08 -9.41 -1.11
N LEU A 29 -8.96 -10.06 -0.81
CA LEU A 29 -7.71 -9.42 -0.40
C LEU A 29 -6.73 -9.41 -1.56
N ARG A 30 -6.09 -8.26 -1.81
CA ARG A 30 -5.01 -8.10 -2.79
C ARG A 30 -3.86 -7.32 -2.19
N LEU A 31 -2.65 -7.62 -2.64
CA LEU A 31 -1.44 -6.88 -2.30
C LEU A 31 -0.87 -6.21 -3.55
N GLY A 32 -0.23 -5.07 -3.36
CA GLY A 32 0.49 -4.34 -4.39
C GLY A 32 1.27 -3.15 -3.82
N PRO A 33 2.11 -2.49 -4.63
CA PRO A 33 2.77 -1.26 -4.22
C PRO A 33 1.75 -0.11 -4.09
N GLY A 34 1.86 0.68 -3.02
CA GLY A 34 0.98 1.83 -2.79
C GLY A 34 1.67 3.15 -2.44
N LEU A 35 2.99 3.12 -2.22
CA LEU A 35 3.84 4.28 -1.97
C LEU A 35 5.07 4.13 -2.85
N PHE A 36 5.28 5.07 -3.77
CA PHE A 36 6.32 5.01 -4.80
C PHE A 36 7.49 5.98 -4.55
N GLU A 37 7.45 6.71 -3.44
CA GLU A 37 8.48 7.63 -3.01
C GLU A 37 8.43 7.82 -1.49
N VAL A 38 9.56 8.17 -0.87
CA VAL A 38 9.65 8.53 0.54
C VAL A 38 10.35 9.88 0.64
N GLY A 39 9.58 10.94 0.89
CA GLY A 39 10.10 12.30 0.78
C GLY A 39 10.50 12.58 -0.67
N ASP A 40 11.75 12.95 -0.89
CA ASP A 40 12.30 13.25 -2.22
C ASP A 40 12.97 12.01 -2.88
N GLU A 41 12.95 10.84 -2.23
CA GLU A 41 13.59 9.62 -2.73
C GLU A 41 12.58 8.70 -3.44
N PRO A 42 12.68 8.53 -4.78
CA PRO A 42 11.76 7.67 -5.53
C PRO A 42 12.18 6.19 -5.48
N PHE A 43 11.20 5.30 -5.63
CA PHE A 43 11.40 3.90 -5.94
C PHE A 43 11.45 3.68 -7.47
N TYR A 44 12.43 2.94 -7.95
CA TYR A 44 12.74 2.84 -9.40
C TYR A 44 12.13 1.63 -10.09
N HIS A 45 11.81 0.56 -9.36
CA HIS A 45 11.25 -0.66 -9.93
C HIS A 45 9.81 -0.91 -9.48
N LEU A 46 9.04 -1.60 -10.34
CA LEU A 46 7.64 -1.98 -10.08
C LEU A 46 7.44 -2.70 -8.73
N PHE A 47 8.46 -3.41 -8.26
CA PHE A 47 8.40 -4.25 -7.06
C PHE A 47 8.96 -3.57 -5.81
N ASP A 48 9.28 -2.29 -5.86
CA ASP A 48 9.93 -1.57 -4.75
C ASP A 48 8.94 -0.74 -3.91
N GLY A 49 7.79 -0.38 -4.48
CA GLY A 49 6.82 0.43 -3.76
C GLY A 49 6.28 -0.27 -2.52
N GLN A 50 6.09 0.48 -1.43
CA GLN A 50 5.76 -0.12 -0.14
C GLN A 50 4.40 -0.85 -0.16
N ALA A 51 4.34 -1.98 0.52
CA ALA A 51 3.23 -2.92 0.45
C ALA A 51 1.92 -2.32 0.98
N LEU A 52 0.92 -2.28 0.11
CA LEU A 52 -0.44 -1.84 0.39
C LEU A 52 -1.40 -3.02 0.27
N MET A 53 -2.17 -3.26 1.32
CA MET A 53 -3.23 -4.26 1.31
C MET A 53 -4.55 -3.61 0.92
N HIS A 54 -5.23 -4.20 -0.05
CA HIS A 54 -6.56 -3.83 -0.51
C HIS A 54 -7.58 -4.89 -0.08
N LYS A 55 -8.75 -4.46 0.38
CA LYS A 55 -9.87 -5.33 0.74
C LYS A 55 -11.14 -4.84 0.07
N PHE A 56 -11.81 -5.73 -0.67
CA PHE A 56 -13.22 -5.57 -1.02
C PHE A 56 -14.03 -6.54 -0.18
N ASP A 57 -14.97 -6.02 0.61
CA ASP A 57 -15.85 -6.84 1.44
C ASP A 57 -17.23 -6.90 0.82
N LEU A 58 -17.76 -8.10 0.61
CA LEU A 58 -19.03 -8.33 -0.07
C LEU A 58 -20.00 -9.00 0.88
N LYS A 59 -21.14 -8.35 1.12
CA LYS A 59 -22.21 -8.89 1.97
C LYS A 59 -23.56 -8.35 1.54
N ASN A 60 -24.53 -9.25 1.32
CA ASN A 60 -25.93 -8.90 1.04
C ASN A 60 -26.09 -7.91 -0.14
N GLY A 61 -25.33 -8.11 -1.21
CA GLY A 61 -25.38 -7.25 -2.39
C GLY A 61 -24.63 -5.91 -2.25
N GLN A 62 -24.08 -5.62 -1.09
CA GLN A 62 -23.29 -4.41 -0.82
C GLN A 62 -21.79 -4.72 -0.85
N VAL A 63 -21.00 -3.70 -1.20
CA VAL A 63 -19.54 -3.78 -1.26
C VAL A 63 -18.93 -2.61 -0.51
N THR A 64 -17.93 -2.88 0.33
CA THR A 64 -17.04 -1.86 0.86
C THR A 64 -15.62 -2.06 0.36
N TYR A 65 -14.87 -0.96 0.23
CA TYR A 65 -13.46 -0.96 -0.12
C TYR A 65 -12.64 -0.39 1.03
N PHE A 66 -11.51 -1.02 1.33
CA PHE A 66 -10.57 -0.56 2.34
C PHE A 66 -9.14 -0.79 1.87
N ARG A 67 -8.21 0.09 2.26
CA ARG A 67 -6.79 -0.11 2.01
C ARG A 67 -5.93 0.41 3.17
N LYS A 68 -4.87 -0.32 3.48
CA LYS A 68 -3.92 0.06 4.54
C LYS A 68 -2.51 -0.45 4.23
N PHE A 69 -1.51 0.35 4.56
CA PHE A 69 -0.12 -0.08 4.43
C PHE A 69 0.19 -1.20 5.42
N VAL A 70 0.87 -2.23 4.94
CA VAL A 70 1.42 -3.27 5.80
C VAL A 70 2.57 -2.66 6.58
N LYS A 71 2.55 -2.74 7.90
CA LYS A 71 3.59 -2.16 8.76
C LYS A 71 4.80 -3.09 8.83
N THR A 72 5.46 -3.28 7.69
CA THR A 72 6.74 -3.98 7.56
C THR A 72 7.87 -3.14 8.14
N ASP A 73 9.02 -3.75 8.42
CA ASP A 73 10.20 -3.02 8.87
C ASP A 73 10.64 -1.95 7.84
N ALA A 74 10.55 -2.26 6.53
CA ALA A 74 10.84 -1.31 5.46
C ALA A 74 9.94 -0.07 5.54
N TYR A 75 8.63 -0.27 5.64
CA TYR A 75 7.66 0.82 5.72
C TYR A 75 7.84 1.63 7.00
N VAL A 76 7.92 0.97 8.15
CA VAL A 76 8.02 1.64 9.46
C VAL A 76 9.28 2.50 9.52
N ARG A 77 10.43 1.96 9.09
CA ARG A 77 11.69 2.71 9.09
C ARG A 77 11.68 3.83 8.07
N ALA A 78 11.13 3.59 6.87
CA ALA A 78 11.05 4.61 5.84
C ALA A 78 10.22 5.82 6.27
N ILE A 79 9.04 5.60 6.86
CA ILE A 79 8.19 6.69 7.36
C ILE A 79 8.80 7.39 8.59
N THR A 80 9.48 6.64 9.47
CA THR A 80 10.11 7.20 10.67
C THR A 80 11.33 8.06 10.33
N GLU A 81 12.19 7.59 9.42
CA GLU A 81 13.43 8.26 9.02
C GLU A 81 13.24 9.20 7.81
N LYS A 82 12.04 9.21 7.20
CA LYS A 82 11.67 10.02 6.02
C LYS A 82 12.61 9.83 4.82
N ARG A 83 13.06 8.59 4.59
CA ARG A 83 13.95 8.19 3.49
C ARG A 83 13.85 6.69 3.21
N VAL A 84 14.42 6.19 2.11
CA VAL A 84 14.53 4.76 1.84
C VAL A 84 15.64 4.16 2.70
N VAL A 85 15.25 3.36 3.70
CA VAL A 85 16.18 2.81 4.70
C VAL A 85 16.60 1.37 4.40
N ILE A 86 15.75 0.61 3.71
CA ILE A 86 16.01 -0.79 3.33
C ILE A 86 16.08 -0.85 1.80
N THR A 87 17.14 -1.50 1.28
CA THR A 87 17.27 -1.75 -0.16
C THR A 87 16.13 -2.67 -0.62
N GLU A 88 15.38 -2.21 -1.60
CA GLU A 88 14.32 -2.96 -2.26
C GLU A 88 14.90 -3.70 -3.49
N PHE A 89 14.05 -4.23 -4.38
CA PHE A 89 14.51 -5.03 -5.52
C PHE A 89 15.37 -4.22 -6.52
N GLY A 90 14.92 -3.02 -6.90
CA GLY A 90 15.60 -2.15 -7.86
C GLY A 90 16.02 -0.79 -7.30
N THR A 91 15.86 -0.57 -6.00
CA THR A 91 16.16 0.71 -5.34
C THR A 91 17.10 0.47 -4.17
N PHE A 92 18.32 1.00 -4.27
CA PHE A 92 19.31 0.91 -3.21
C PHE A 92 19.03 1.93 -2.11
N ALA A 93 19.04 1.49 -0.85
CA ALA A 93 19.09 2.39 0.29
C ALA A 93 20.52 2.88 0.49
N TYR A 94 20.69 4.20 0.69
CA TYR A 94 21.99 4.77 1.02
C TYR A 94 22.20 4.82 2.55
N PRO A 95 23.44 4.62 3.03
CA PRO A 95 23.76 4.81 4.44
C PRO A 95 23.42 6.24 4.89
N ASP A 96 23.00 6.39 6.13
CA ASP A 96 22.74 7.70 6.72
C ASP A 96 24.02 8.58 6.63
N PRO A 97 24.00 9.71 5.90
CA PRO A 97 25.18 10.55 5.73
C PRO A 97 25.73 11.09 7.06
N CYS A 98 24.89 11.18 8.11
CA CYS A 98 25.29 11.61 9.44
C CYS A 98 25.96 10.52 10.28
N LYS A 99 25.95 9.25 9.84
CA LYS A 99 26.54 8.10 10.55
C LYS A 99 27.86 7.61 9.96
N ASN A 100 28.38 8.29 8.95
CA ASN A 100 29.65 7.97 8.29
C ASN A 100 30.83 8.84 8.79
N ILE A 101 30.74 9.40 9.99
CA ILE A 101 31.84 10.13 10.68
C ILE A 101 32.55 9.19 11.64
#